data_AF-A0A484X600-F1
#
_entry.id   AF-A0A484X600-F1
#
_cell.length_a   1.000
_cell.length_b   1.000
_cell.length_c   1.000
_cell.angle_alpha   90.00
_cell.angle_beta   90.00
_cell.angle_gamma   90.00
#
_symmetry.space_group_name_H-M   'P 1'
#
loop_
_entity.id
_entity.type
_entity.pdbx_description
1 polymer ?
#
loop_
_entity_poly.entity_id
_entity_poly.type
_entity_poly.pdbx_seq_one_letter_code
_entity_poly.pdbx_strand_id
1 'polypeptide(L)'
;MKNSENELAEQLIEQTGDNTLTLMDKGYYSPGLLNAWSLAGEHRHWMIPLRKGAQYEEIRKLGKGDHLVKLNISPQARKKWPGLGNEVTARLLTVTRKGKVCHLLTSMTDAIRFTGTYTGADARSCKYGTTSEITDKKGKAFPRVVKERPWKYPTAPKKSQSVA
;
A
#
# COMPACT_ATOMS: atom_id res chain seq x y z
N MET A 1 10.33 -7.50 24.44
CA MET A 1 10.03 -6.27 23.67
C MET A 1 8.79 -6.55 22.83
N LYS A 2 7.77 -5.67 22.86
CA LYS A 2 6.53 -5.85 22.10
C LYS A 2 6.70 -5.21 20.73
N ASN A 3 6.70 -5.99 19.67
CA ASN A 3 6.78 -5.45 18.31
C ASN A 3 5.44 -4.75 17.99
N SER A 4 5.51 -3.51 17.54
CA SER A 4 4.36 -2.81 16.95
C SER A 4 3.92 -3.50 15.66
N GLU A 5 2.66 -3.33 15.25
CA GLU A 5 2.16 -3.92 13.99
C GLU A 5 3.02 -3.52 12.78
N ASN A 6 3.57 -2.31 12.79
CA ASN A 6 4.49 -1.84 11.76
C ASN A 6 5.82 -2.59 11.77
N GLU A 7 6.39 -2.93 12.93
CA GLU A 7 7.63 -3.72 13.02
C GLU A 7 7.43 -5.16 12.55
N LEU A 8 6.23 -5.72 12.76
CA LEU A 8 5.88 -7.03 12.20
C LEU A 8 5.74 -6.96 10.67
N ALA A 9 5.17 -5.87 10.15
CA ALA A 9 5.10 -5.65 8.70
C ALA A 9 6.48 -5.42 8.07
N GLU A 10 7.42 -4.79 8.78
CA GLU A 10 8.81 -4.62 8.32
C GLU A 10 9.48 -5.97 8.03
N GLN A 11 9.25 -7.00 8.84
CA GLN A 11 9.80 -8.35 8.63
C GLN A 11 9.22 -9.04 7.38
N LEU A 12 8.02 -8.64 6.93
CA LEU A 12 7.40 -9.19 5.73
C LEU A 12 7.98 -8.61 4.44
N ILE A 13 8.69 -7.49 4.51
CA ILE A 13 9.33 -6.87 3.35
C ILE A 13 10.30 -7.86 2.69
N GLU A 14 11.13 -8.53 3.49
CA GLU A 14 12.13 -9.51 3.01
C GLU A 14 11.47 -10.75 2.41
N GLN A 15 10.30 -11.13 2.91
CA GLN A 15 9.56 -12.32 2.46
C GLN A 15 8.70 -12.04 1.22
N THR A 16 8.48 -10.77 0.91
CA THR A 16 7.70 -10.35 -0.24
C THR A 16 8.54 -10.49 -1.50
N GLY A 17 8.07 -11.28 -2.47
CA GLY A 17 8.76 -11.42 -3.75
C GLY A 17 8.57 -10.20 -4.66
N ASP A 18 9.38 -10.12 -5.70
CA ASP A 18 9.29 -9.09 -6.74
C ASP A 18 8.04 -9.23 -7.61
N ASN A 19 7.68 -8.14 -8.30
CA ASN A 19 6.47 -8.08 -9.15
C ASN A 19 5.19 -8.45 -8.38
N THR A 20 5.03 -7.90 -7.18
CA THR A 20 3.88 -8.17 -6.32
C THR A 20 3.12 -6.90 -6.00
N LEU A 21 1.82 -7.04 -5.76
CA LEU A 21 0.97 -6.04 -5.14
C LEU A 21 0.49 -6.57 -3.79
N THR A 22 0.88 -5.88 -2.72
CA THR A 22 0.44 -6.21 -1.37
C THR A 22 -0.74 -5.32 -0.97
N LEU A 23 -1.87 -5.94 -0.61
CA LEU A 23 -2.99 -5.22 0.01
C LEU A 23 -2.77 -5.11 1.51
N MET A 24 -2.60 -3.87 1.97
CA MET A 24 -2.38 -3.55 3.37
C MET A 24 -3.66 -3.08 4.03
N ASP A 25 -3.85 -3.47 5.29
CA ASP A 25 -4.88 -2.88 6.14
C ASP A 25 -4.50 -1.45 6.54
N LYS A 26 -5.52 -0.66 6.86
CA LYS A 26 -5.38 0.75 7.28
C LYS A 26 -4.47 0.96 8.51
N GLY A 27 -4.29 -0.07 9.35
CA GLY A 27 -3.39 -0.04 10.51
C GLY A 27 -1.91 0.10 10.15
N TYR A 28 -1.53 -0.34 8.93
CA TYR A 28 -0.15 -0.32 8.44
C TYR A 28 0.22 0.98 7.71
N TYR A 29 -0.57 2.05 7.89
CA TYR A 29 -0.25 3.34 7.28
C TYR A 29 0.96 3.97 7.98
N SER A 30 2.13 3.80 7.35
CA SER A 30 3.39 4.44 7.74
C SER A 30 4.16 4.80 6.46
N PRO A 31 4.35 6.09 6.14
CA PRO A 31 5.07 6.49 4.92
C PRO A 31 6.46 5.86 4.79
N GLY A 32 7.16 5.65 5.91
CA GLY A 32 8.45 4.97 5.91
C GLY A 32 8.36 3.49 5.56
N LEU A 33 7.41 2.76 6.16
CA LEU A 33 7.14 1.35 5.82
C LEU A 33 6.76 1.20 4.35
N LEU A 34 5.83 2.04 3.87
CA LEU A 34 5.31 2.01 2.51
C LEU A 34 6.43 2.30 1.49
N ASN A 35 7.31 3.26 1.79
CA ASN A 35 8.46 3.54 0.92
C ASN A 35 9.47 2.39 0.94
N ALA A 36 9.83 1.89 2.12
CA ALA A 36 10.75 0.77 2.26
C ALA A 36 10.24 -0.48 1.51
N TRP A 37 8.94 -0.75 1.58
CA TRP A 37 8.32 -1.87 0.87
C TRP A 37 8.52 -1.80 -0.65
N SER A 38 8.36 -0.60 -1.22
CA SER A 38 8.55 -0.40 -2.66
C SER A 38 10.01 -0.34 -3.09
N LEU A 39 10.94 -0.04 -2.18
CA LEU A 39 12.38 0.02 -2.48
C LEU A 39 13.12 -1.31 -2.23
N ALA A 40 12.55 -2.23 -1.45
CA ALA A 40 13.23 -3.46 -1.05
C ALA A 40 13.35 -4.53 -2.15
N GLY A 41 12.85 -4.26 -3.35
CA GLY A 41 13.01 -5.14 -4.50
C GLY A 41 12.42 -4.54 -5.76
N GLU A 42 12.23 -5.36 -6.77
CA GLU A 42 11.78 -4.89 -8.08
C GLU A 42 10.26 -4.97 -8.21
N HIS A 43 9.65 -3.87 -8.66
CA HIS A 43 8.21 -3.80 -8.92
C HIS A 43 7.34 -4.30 -7.76
N ARG A 44 7.73 -3.97 -6.52
CA ARG A 44 6.94 -4.22 -5.31
C ARG A 44 6.00 -3.06 -5.05
N HIS A 45 4.73 -3.34 -5.21
CA HIS A 45 3.66 -2.38 -5.06
C HIS A 45 2.86 -2.67 -3.80
N TRP A 46 2.28 -1.62 -3.25
CA TRP A 46 1.34 -1.72 -2.15
C TRP A 46 0.07 -0.97 -2.48
N MET A 47 -1.01 -1.35 -1.81
CA MET A 47 -2.24 -0.61 -1.82
C MET A 47 -2.89 -0.68 -0.44
N ILE A 48 -3.29 0.48 0.08
CA ILE A 48 -3.80 0.64 1.44
C ILE A 48 -5.03 1.55 1.45
N PRO A 49 -6.08 1.22 2.23
CA PRO A 49 -7.16 2.17 2.46
C PRO A 49 -6.67 3.43 3.15
N LEU A 50 -7.07 4.57 2.59
CA LEU A 50 -6.74 5.86 3.19
C LEU A 50 -7.41 5.96 4.57
N ARG A 51 -6.61 6.37 5.57
CA ARG A 51 -7.16 6.65 6.90
C ARG A 51 -7.96 7.95 6.93
N LYS A 52 -8.97 8.01 7.81
CA LYS A 52 -9.73 9.24 8.02
C LYS A 52 -8.77 10.28 8.62
N GLY A 53 -8.74 11.48 8.06
CA GLY A 53 -7.80 12.54 8.47
C GLY A 53 -6.34 12.32 8.02
N ALA A 54 -6.09 11.42 7.06
CA ALA A 54 -4.79 11.39 6.40
C ALA A 54 -4.52 12.72 5.70
N GLN A 55 -3.33 13.29 5.97
CA GLN A 55 -2.86 14.48 5.30
C GLN A 55 -2.07 14.07 4.05
N TYR A 56 -2.40 14.67 2.93
CA TYR A 56 -1.73 14.52 1.65
C TYR A 56 -1.94 15.78 0.83
N GLU A 57 -1.03 16.04 -0.09
CA GLU A 57 -1.11 17.16 -1.02
C GLU A 57 -1.37 16.63 -2.43
N GLU A 58 -2.37 17.17 -3.12
CA GLU A 58 -2.61 16.78 -4.52
C GLU A 58 -1.57 17.46 -5.42
N ILE A 59 -0.81 16.66 -6.17
CA ILE A 59 0.15 17.15 -7.15
C ILE A 59 -0.56 17.44 -8.46
N ARG A 60 -1.35 16.47 -8.94
CA ARG A 60 -2.17 16.61 -10.15
C ARG A 60 -3.26 15.56 -10.23
N LYS A 61 -4.31 15.87 -10.99
CA LYS A 61 -5.35 14.92 -11.35
C LYS A 61 -4.93 14.08 -12.55
N LEU A 62 -5.09 12.76 -12.45
CA LEU A 62 -4.84 11.80 -13.54
C LEU A 62 -6.13 11.40 -14.25
N GLY A 63 -7.27 11.49 -13.56
CA GLY A 63 -8.59 11.16 -14.11
C GLY A 63 -9.72 11.37 -13.11
N LYS A 64 -10.90 10.86 -13.43
CA LYS A 64 -12.05 10.92 -12.50
C LYS A 64 -11.80 10.00 -11.31
N GLY A 65 -11.66 10.60 -10.12
CA GLY A 65 -11.38 9.85 -8.89
C GLY A 65 -9.98 9.27 -8.85
N ASP A 66 -9.04 9.82 -9.62
CA ASP A 66 -7.68 9.34 -9.74
C ASP A 66 -6.71 10.53 -9.72
N HIS A 67 -5.85 10.55 -8.71
CA HIS A 67 -5.03 11.71 -8.36
C HIS A 67 -3.63 11.26 -8.00
N LEU A 68 -2.62 11.99 -8.46
CA LEU A 68 -1.26 11.86 -7.98
C LEU A 68 -1.10 12.76 -6.76
N VAL A 69 -0.70 12.19 -5.63
CA VAL A 69 -0.61 12.87 -4.34
C VAL A 69 0.77 12.72 -3.72
N LYS A 70 1.08 13.64 -2.83
CA LYS A 70 2.30 13.67 -2.03
C LYS A 70 1.97 13.40 -0.56
N LEU A 71 2.73 12.51 0.05
CA LEU A 71 2.63 12.20 1.47
C LEU A 71 3.84 12.79 2.18
N ASN A 72 3.59 13.70 3.13
CA ASN A 72 4.63 14.27 3.97
C ASN A 72 5.10 13.24 5.00
N ILE A 73 6.42 13.13 5.14
CA ILE A 73 7.05 12.20 6.07
C ILE A 73 7.34 12.94 7.37
N SER A 74 6.88 12.37 8.49
CA SER A 74 7.15 12.96 9.80
C SER A 74 8.64 12.88 10.16
N PRO A 75 9.18 13.83 10.96
CA PRO A 75 10.56 13.77 11.44
C PRO A 75 10.89 12.46 12.16
N GLN A 76 9.94 11.90 12.90
CA GLN A 76 10.09 10.62 13.59
C GLN A 76 10.29 9.46 12.61
N ALA A 77 9.56 9.43 11.49
CA ALA A 77 9.72 8.41 10.46
C ALA A 77 11.07 8.53 9.76
N ARG A 78 11.55 9.76 9.48
CA ARG A 78 12.90 9.98 8.92
C ARG A 78 14.02 9.50 9.85
N LYS A 79 13.83 9.64 11.18
CA LYS A 79 14.79 9.12 12.15
C LYS A 79 14.86 7.58 12.13
N LYS A 80 13.71 6.92 11.93
CA LYS A 80 13.64 5.45 11.82
C LYS A 80 14.19 4.94 10.48
N TRP A 81 14.00 5.71 9.41
CA TRP A 81 14.38 5.34 8.04
C TRP A 81 15.42 6.33 7.49
N PRO A 82 16.71 6.18 7.83
CA PRO A 82 17.76 7.01 7.28
C PRO A 82 17.84 6.81 5.76
N GLY A 83 17.80 7.91 4.99
CA GLY A 83 17.73 7.88 3.53
C GLY A 83 16.33 8.06 2.96
N LEU A 84 15.30 8.05 3.81
CA LEU A 84 13.95 8.44 3.42
C LEU A 84 13.90 9.97 3.21
N GLY A 85 13.39 10.41 2.06
CA GLY A 85 13.23 11.83 1.73
C GLY A 85 12.25 12.55 2.67
N ASN A 86 11.90 13.80 2.33
CA ASN A 86 10.86 14.51 3.08
C ASN A 86 9.45 14.03 2.71
N GLU A 87 9.31 13.41 1.55
CA GLU A 87 8.04 13.23 0.88
C GLU A 87 8.04 11.91 0.08
N VAL A 88 6.89 11.25 0.02
CA VAL A 88 6.65 10.08 -0.82
C VAL A 88 5.52 10.41 -1.79
N THR A 89 5.73 10.14 -3.08
CA THR A 89 4.68 10.26 -4.07
C THR A 89 3.86 8.98 -4.12
N ALA A 90 2.54 9.10 -4.07
CA ALA A 90 1.60 7.99 -4.17
C ALA A 90 0.44 8.37 -5.09
N ARG A 91 -0.34 7.39 -5.49
CA ARG A 91 -1.58 7.60 -6.24
C ARG A 91 -2.78 7.36 -5.35
N LEU A 92 -3.69 8.33 -5.35
CA LEU A 92 -4.94 8.31 -4.62
C LEU A 92 -6.10 7.98 -5.57
N LEU A 93 -6.87 6.99 -5.17
CA LEU A 93 -7.97 6.45 -5.96
C LEU A 93 -9.25 6.50 -5.16
N THR A 94 -10.32 6.91 -5.82
CA THR A 94 -11.67 6.92 -5.26
C THR A 94 -12.44 5.75 -5.84
N VAL A 95 -12.74 4.78 -4.99
CA VAL A 95 -13.48 3.57 -5.37
C VAL A 95 -14.80 3.51 -4.64
N THR A 96 -15.85 3.03 -5.31
CA THR A 96 -17.14 2.76 -4.65
C THR A 96 -17.26 1.27 -4.38
N ARG A 97 -17.38 0.89 -3.11
CA ARG A 97 -17.52 -0.50 -2.67
C ARG A 97 -18.83 -0.66 -1.89
N LYS A 98 -19.71 -1.53 -2.36
CA LYS A 98 -21.04 -1.78 -1.75
C LYS A 98 -21.82 -0.47 -1.49
N GLY A 99 -21.80 0.44 -2.48
CA GLY A 99 -22.46 1.75 -2.38
C GLY A 99 -21.75 2.80 -1.51
N LYS A 100 -20.62 2.46 -0.86
CA LYS A 100 -19.83 3.40 -0.07
C LYS A 100 -18.59 3.86 -0.82
N VAL A 101 -18.34 5.16 -0.83
CA VAL A 101 -17.10 5.72 -1.36
C VAL A 101 -15.96 5.43 -0.38
N CYS A 102 -14.86 4.90 -0.90
CA CYS A 102 -13.63 4.64 -0.17
C CYS A 102 -12.46 5.19 -0.97
N HIS A 103 -11.44 5.65 -0.24
CA HIS A 103 -10.20 6.13 -0.85
C HIS A 103 -9.09 5.12 -0.62
N LEU A 104 -8.31 4.84 -1.66
CA LEU A 104 -7.17 3.93 -1.62
C LEU A 104 -5.91 4.71 -2.02
N LEU A 105 -4.80 4.44 -1.34
CA LEU A 105 -3.47 4.88 -1.75
C LEU A 105 -2.71 3.69 -2.33
N THR A 106 -1.89 3.95 -3.35
CA THR A 106 -1.01 2.94 -3.94
C THR A 106 0.31 3.54 -4.43
N SER A 107 1.38 2.74 -4.43
CA SER A 107 2.67 3.11 -5.07
C SER A 107 2.68 2.96 -6.59
N MET A 108 1.60 2.48 -7.20
CA MET A 108 1.43 2.41 -8.66
C MET A 108 1.15 3.80 -9.26
N THR A 109 2.17 4.67 -9.26
CA THR A 109 2.09 6.09 -9.66
C THR A 109 2.08 6.31 -11.17
N ASP A 110 2.60 5.36 -11.96
CA ASP A 110 2.58 5.42 -13.42
C ASP A 110 1.16 5.12 -13.94
N ALA A 111 0.45 6.17 -14.33
CA ALA A 111 -0.92 6.08 -14.82
C ALA A 111 -1.06 5.35 -16.17
N ILE A 112 0.00 5.34 -16.98
CA ILE A 112 0.03 4.69 -18.28
C ILE A 112 0.25 3.20 -18.07
N ARG A 113 1.23 2.82 -17.24
CA ARG A 113 1.51 1.41 -16.91
C ARG A 113 0.40 0.77 -16.09
N PHE A 114 -0.18 1.51 -15.16
CA PHE A 114 -1.22 1.03 -14.25
C PHE A 114 -2.52 1.81 -14.48
N THR A 115 -3.36 1.36 -15.40
CA THR A 115 -4.64 2.03 -15.68
C THR A 115 -5.62 1.89 -14.51
N GLY A 116 -6.64 2.76 -14.45
CA GLY A 116 -7.65 2.76 -13.38
C GLY A 116 -8.43 1.45 -13.22
N THR A 117 -8.37 0.55 -14.20
CA THR A 117 -8.91 -0.83 -14.10
C THR A 117 -8.15 -1.69 -13.10
N TYR A 118 -6.81 -1.64 -13.10
CA TYR A 118 -5.94 -2.44 -12.22
C TYR A 118 -6.04 -2.03 -10.76
N THR A 119 -6.42 -0.79 -10.52
CA THR A 119 -6.41 -0.26 -9.17
C THR A 119 -7.78 -0.33 -8.49
N GLY A 120 -8.87 -0.30 -9.26
CA GLY A 120 -10.24 -0.38 -8.73
C GLY A 120 -10.88 -1.76 -8.79
N ALA A 121 -10.58 -2.60 -9.79
CA ALA A 121 -11.16 -3.94 -9.90
C ALA A 121 -10.42 -4.96 -9.03
N ASP A 122 -9.08 -4.96 -9.05
CA ASP A 122 -8.28 -5.90 -8.25
C ASP A 122 -8.36 -5.59 -6.75
N ALA A 123 -8.48 -4.32 -6.37
CA ALA A 123 -8.80 -3.93 -5.00
C ALA A 123 -10.15 -4.45 -4.50
N ARG A 124 -11.08 -4.77 -5.41
CA ARG A 124 -12.37 -5.38 -5.06
C ARG A 124 -12.28 -6.89 -4.91
N SER A 125 -11.42 -7.56 -5.67
CA SER A 125 -11.24 -9.02 -5.62
C SER A 125 -10.37 -9.45 -4.44
N CYS A 126 -9.29 -8.72 -4.16
CA CYS A 126 -8.31 -9.12 -3.17
C CYS A 126 -8.80 -8.76 -1.74
N LYS A 127 -8.66 -9.71 -0.81
CA LYS A 127 -8.94 -9.50 0.62
C LYS A 127 -7.78 -8.74 1.25
N TYR A 128 -8.04 -7.84 2.22
CA TYR A 128 -6.95 -7.23 2.98
C TYR A 128 -6.08 -8.30 3.63
N GLY A 129 -4.76 -8.11 3.64
CA GLY A 129 -3.81 -9.16 4.03
C GLY A 129 -3.25 -9.97 2.88
N THR A 130 -3.83 -9.88 1.68
CA THR A 130 -3.41 -10.70 0.55
C THR A 130 -2.27 -10.05 -0.23
N THR A 131 -1.31 -10.85 -0.66
CA THR A 131 -0.31 -10.45 -1.65
C THR A 131 -0.65 -11.11 -2.98
N SER A 132 -0.70 -10.31 -4.04
CA SER A 132 -1.01 -10.77 -5.39
C SER A 132 0.22 -10.66 -6.26
N GLU A 133 0.59 -11.74 -6.95
CA GLU A 133 1.57 -11.70 -8.02
C GLU A 133 1.00 -10.95 -9.21
N ILE A 134 1.81 -10.04 -9.72
CA ILE A 134 1.56 -9.28 -10.91
C ILE A 134 2.50 -9.79 -12.00
N THR A 135 1.95 -10.19 -13.15
CA THR A 135 2.79 -10.51 -14.32
C THR A 135 2.39 -9.67 -15.52
N ASP A 136 3.39 -9.19 -16.25
CA ASP A 136 3.21 -8.79 -17.64
C ASP A 136 3.12 -10.07 -18.50
N LYS A 137 1.97 -10.34 -19.12
CA LYS A 137 1.86 -11.47 -20.04
C LYS A 137 2.33 -11.03 -21.43
N LYS A 138 3.48 -11.57 -21.86
CA LYS A 138 3.97 -11.64 -23.25
C LYS A 138 3.61 -10.40 -24.09
N GLY A 139 4.21 -9.25 -23.75
CA GLY A 139 4.24 -8.08 -24.63
C GLY A 139 2.96 -7.24 -24.65
N LYS A 140 2.10 -7.35 -23.64
CA LYS A 140 1.02 -6.37 -23.43
C LYS A 140 1.36 -5.58 -22.19
N ALA A 141 1.54 -4.27 -22.35
CA ALA A 141 2.05 -3.25 -21.42
C ALA A 141 1.36 -3.16 -20.03
N PHE A 142 0.49 -4.10 -19.67
CA PHE A 142 -0.39 -4.03 -18.54
C PHE A 142 -0.22 -5.23 -17.58
N PRO A 143 0.23 -4.97 -16.35
CA PRO A 143 0.46 -5.98 -15.33
C PRO A 143 -0.84 -6.64 -14.84
N ARG A 144 -1.03 -7.96 -14.98
CA ARG A 144 -2.24 -8.66 -14.51
C ARG A 144 -2.00 -9.40 -13.20
N VAL A 145 -2.97 -9.35 -12.28
CA VAL A 145 -3.00 -10.25 -11.11
C VAL A 145 -3.16 -11.69 -11.60
N VAL A 146 -2.16 -12.52 -11.34
CA VAL A 146 -2.16 -13.94 -11.77
C VAL A 146 -2.28 -14.93 -10.65
N LYS A 147 -1.93 -14.55 -9.42
CA LYS A 147 -1.94 -15.47 -8.29
C LYS A 147 -2.03 -14.72 -6.99
N GLU A 148 -3.01 -15.08 -6.17
CA GLU A 148 -3.09 -14.63 -4.77
C GLU A 148 -2.28 -15.59 -3.89
N ARG A 149 -1.39 -15.04 -3.08
CA ARG A 149 -0.69 -15.77 -2.01
C ARG A 149 -1.36 -15.39 -0.68
N PRO A 150 -1.92 -16.36 0.06
CA PRO A 150 -2.50 -16.09 1.36
C PRO A 150 -1.38 -15.81 2.36
N TRP A 151 -1.01 -14.54 2.49
CA TRP A 151 -0.31 -14.07 3.67
C TRP A 151 -1.36 -13.63 4.70
N LYS A 152 -1.13 -13.95 5.97
CA LYS A 152 -1.86 -13.32 7.07
C LYS A 152 -0.85 -12.47 7.81
N TYR A 153 -1.14 -11.17 7.94
CA TYR A 153 -0.30 -10.32 8.77
C TYR A 153 -0.27 -10.88 10.21
N PRO A 154 0.91 -10.95 10.85
CA PRO A 154 0.97 -11.26 12.27
C PRO A 154 0.23 -10.17 13.05
N THR A 155 -0.82 -10.54 13.78
CA THR A 155 -1.51 -9.59 14.65
C THR A 155 -0.73 -9.41 15.94
N ALA A 156 -0.45 -8.16 16.33
CA ALA A 156 0.11 -7.89 17.66
C ALA A 156 -0.83 -8.45 18.75
N PRO A 157 -0.32 -9.04 19.84
CA PRO A 157 -1.16 -9.62 20.88
C PRO A 157 -2.07 -8.55 21.49
N LYS A 158 -3.39 -8.80 21.47
CA LYS A 158 -4.40 -7.92 22.09
C LYS A 158 -4.11 -7.80 23.58
N LYS A 159 -4.06 -6.56 24.09
CA LYS A 159 -4.00 -6.31 25.54
C LYS A 159 -5.19 -7.01 26.20
N SER A 160 -4.94 -8.01 27.04
CA SER A 160 -5.82 -8.28 28.18
C SER A 160 -5.81 -7.01 29.03
N GLN A 161 -6.95 -6.34 29.15
CA GLN A 161 -7.17 -5.40 30.23
C GLN A 161 -7.19 -6.24 31.51
N SER A 162 -6.08 -6.23 32.25
CA SER A 162 -6.11 -6.61 33.66
C SER A 162 -6.95 -5.55 34.36
N VAL A 163 -8.18 -5.93 34.69
CA VAL A 163 -9.02 -5.21 35.65
C VAL A 163 -8.34 -5.43 37.01
N ALA A 164 -7.93 -4.33 37.65
CA ALA A 164 -7.55 -4.32 39.05
C ALA A 164 -8.75 -3.83 39.87
#